data_AF-T1A2K9-F1
#
_entry.id   AF-T1A2K9-F1
#
_cell.length_a   1.000
_cell.length_b   1.000
_cell.length_c   1.000
_cell.angle_alpha   90.00
_cell.angle_beta   90.00
_cell.angle_gamma   90.00
#
_symmetry.space_group_name_H-M   'P 1'
#
loop_
_entity.id
_entity.type
_entity.pdbx_description
1 polymer ?
#
loop_
_entity_poly.entity_id
_entity_poly.type
_entity_poly.pdbx_seq_one_letter_code
_entity_poly.pdbx_strand_id
1 'polypeptide(L)'
;TRLGVAFISYRGFSTGIGDYDLPENAISDILQVSNEAVEKVGKYIEIYKAGQFQSSPGRSIEETLEIEIMSITGHARDESGKIASTYLGLTNPSVIMARSGARAKMLNISEVAGMVGQQSVRGERLNRGYTQRTLPHFQKGDIGANARGFVKSSYKDGLNPIEYFMHSIGGREGLVDIAVRTSRSGYMQRRLINAFEDLKVDEKRRVTDTVG
;
A
#
# COMPACT_ATOMS: atom_id res chain seq x y z
N THR A 1 29.38 6.44 14.11
CA THR A 1 28.86 5.06 14.25
C THR A 1 29.08 4.46 15.64
N ARG A 2 30.32 4.40 16.16
CA ARG A 2 30.64 3.76 17.47
C ARG A 2 29.83 4.31 18.66
N LEU A 3 29.65 5.63 18.74
CA LEU A 3 28.87 6.28 19.81
C LEU A 3 27.40 5.82 19.84
N GLY A 4 26.73 5.81 18.67
CA GLY A 4 25.33 5.40 18.58
C GLY A 4 25.12 3.92 18.91
N VAL A 5 26.05 3.05 18.47
CA VAL A 5 26.02 1.62 18.82
C VAL A 5 26.22 1.43 20.32
N ALA A 6 27.23 2.07 20.91
CA ALA A 6 27.47 1.98 22.36
C ALA A 6 26.26 2.46 23.19
N PHE A 7 25.64 3.57 22.78
CA PHE A 7 24.45 4.11 23.43
C PHE A 7 23.24 3.16 23.32
N ILE A 8 22.91 2.65 22.13
CA ILE A 8 21.78 1.74 21.93
C ILE A 8 22.00 0.43 22.70
N SER A 9 23.21 -0.13 22.66
CA SER A 9 23.55 -1.34 23.40
C SER A 9 23.45 -1.15 24.92
N TYR A 10 23.85 0.01 25.44
CA TYR A 10 23.73 0.33 26.87
C TYR A 10 22.29 0.59 27.30
N ARG A 11 21.53 1.38 26.51
CA ARG A 11 20.15 1.76 26.84
C ARG A 11 19.15 0.61 26.72
N GLY A 12 19.42 -0.32 25.80
CA GLY A 12 18.49 -1.34 25.35
C GLY A 12 17.41 -0.77 24.42
N PHE A 13 17.20 -1.41 23.28
CA PHE A 13 16.14 -1.05 22.35
C PHE A 13 15.60 -2.34 21.71
N SER A 14 14.33 -2.63 21.93
CA SER A 14 13.66 -3.82 21.42
C SER A 14 12.26 -3.46 20.96
N THR A 15 11.68 -4.31 20.12
CA THR A 15 10.26 -4.28 19.80
C THR A 15 9.60 -5.60 20.18
N GLY A 16 8.34 -5.55 20.56
CA GLY A 16 7.51 -6.71 20.88
C GLY A 16 6.11 -6.62 20.28
N ILE A 17 5.34 -7.69 20.44
CA ILE A 17 3.94 -7.75 19.96
C ILE A 17 3.04 -6.69 20.63
N GLY A 18 3.37 -6.32 21.87
CA GLY A 18 2.63 -5.31 22.63
C GLY A 18 2.83 -3.88 22.14
N ASP A 19 3.88 -3.63 21.35
CA ASP A 19 4.10 -2.31 20.71
C ASP A 19 3.04 -1.98 19.64
N TYR A 20 2.16 -2.93 19.34
CA TYR A 20 1.07 -2.77 18.38
C TYR A 20 -0.29 -2.92 19.06
N ASP A 21 -0.37 -2.99 20.39
CA ASP A 21 -1.64 -3.07 21.12
C ASP A 21 -2.36 -1.74 21.02
N LEU A 22 -3.64 -1.79 20.63
CA LEU A 22 -4.52 -0.63 20.61
C LEU A 22 -5.61 -0.81 21.67
N PRO A 23 -6.03 0.27 22.35
CA PRO A 23 -7.15 0.21 23.27
C PRO A 23 -8.48 0.02 22.52
N GLU A 24 -9.50 -0.50 23.20
CA GLU A 24 -10.79 -0.85 22.58
C GLU A 24 -11.47 0.32 21.85
N ASN A 25 -11.34 1.55 22.37
CA ASN A 25 -11.85 2.74 21.70
C ASN A 25 -11.18 2.97 20.34
N ALA A 26 -9.86 2.81 20.24
CA ALA A 26 -9.14 2.94 18.99
C ALA A 26 -9.56 1.86 17.97
N ILE A 27 -9.77 0.63 18.44
CA ILE A 27 -10.26 -0.48 17.60
C ILE A 27 -11.67 -0.14 17.08
N SER A 28 -12.55 0.36 17.95
CA SER A 28 -13.89 0.80 17.57
C SER A 28 -13.85 1.93 16.52
N ASP A 29 -12.98 2.92 16.69
CA ASP A 29 -12.80 4.02 15.73
C ASP A 29 -12.35 3.50 14.36
N ILE A 30 -11.39 2.56 14.33
CA ILE A 30 -10.89 1.93 13.09
C ILE A 30 -12.00 1.12 12.39
N LEU A 31 -12.79 0.36 13.17
CA LEU A 31 -13.93 -0.40 12.63
C LEU A 31 -14.99 0.53 12.06
N GLN A 32 -15.27 1.65 12.72
CA GLN A 32 -16.19 2.66 12.21
C GLN A 32 -15.72 3.21 10.86
N VAL A 33 -14.45 3.63 10.76
CA VAL A 33 -13.86 4.12 9.49
C VAL A 33 -13.97 3.08 8.38
N SER A 34 -13.72 1.81 8.69
CA SER A 34 -13.85 0.71 7.73
C SER A 34 -15.29 0.54 7.23
N ASN A 35 -16.26 0.52 8.16
CA ASN A 35 -17.66 0.35 7.84
C ASN A 35 -18.21 1.53 7.03
N GLU A 36 -17.85 2.76 7.39
CA GLU A 36 -18.20 3.95 6.63
C GLU A 36 -17.66 3.91 5.20
N ALA A 37 -16.44 3.40 5.00
CA ALA A 37 -15.86 3.24 3.67
C ALA A 37 -16.64 2.21 2.84
N VAL A 38 -16.99 1.07 3.42
CA VAL A 38 -17.80 0.04 2.76
C VAL A 38 -19.19 0.57 2.41
N GLU A 39 -19.83 1.32 3.30
CA GLU A 39 -21.14 1.93 3.06
C GLU A 39 -21.08 2.99 1.94
N LYS A 40 -20.07 3.86 1.95
CA LYS A 40 -19.84 4.85 0.88
C LYS A 40 -19.65 4.18 -0.48
N VAL A 41 -18.85 3.11 -0.53
CA VAL A 41 -18.67 2.31 -1.75
C VAL A 41 -20.00 1.69 -2.20
N GLY A 42 -20.82 1.17 -1.28
CA GLY A 42 -22.16 0.67 -1.56
C GLY A 42 -23.05 1.73 -2.22
N LYS A 43 -23.10 2.94 -1.67
CA LYS A 43 -23.87 4.08 -2.23
C LYS A 43 -23.43 4.43 -3.65
N TYR A 44 -22.12 4.48 -3.91
CA TYR A 44 -21.63 4.76 -5.27
C TYR A 44 -21.98 3.65 -6.26
N ILE A 45 -21.96 2.40 -5.83
CA ILE A 45 -22.40 1.26 -6.66
C ILE A 45 -23.89 1.33 -6.96
N GLU A 46 -24.73 1.76 -6.01
CA GLU A 46 -26.16 1.97 -6.24
C GLU A 46 -26.42 3.07 -7.26
N ILE A 47 -25.74 4.22 -7.14
CA ILE A 47 -25.83 5.33 -8.10
C ILE A 47 -25.37 4.89 -9.50
N TYR A 48 -24.30 4.09 -9.57
CA TYR A 48 -23.81 3.50 -10.82
C TYR A 48 -24.85 2.55 -11.45
N LYS A 49 -25.44 1.65 -10.66
CA LYS A 49 -26.50 0.75 -11.13
C LYS A 49 -27.77 1.49 -11.56
N ALA A 50 -28.07 2.65 -10.96
CA ALA A 50 -29.17 3.52 -11.36
C ALA A 50 -28.88 4.32 -12.65
N GLY A 51 -27.67 4.24 -13.20
CA GLY A 51 -27.26 4.98 -14.41
C GLY A 51 -27.07 6.49 -14.19
N GLN A 52 -26.94 6.93 -12.92
CA GLN A 52 -26.83 8.35 -12.55
C GLN A 52 -25.40 8.80 -12.26
N PHE A 53 -24.43 7.91 -12.45
CA PHE A 53 -23.02 8.18 -12.12
C PHE A 53 -22.35 9.01 -13.22
N GLN A 54 -21.75 10.14 -12.85
CA GLN A 54 -21.12 11.05 -13.80
C GLN A 54 -19.68 10.63 -14.09
N SER A 55 -19.30 10.63 -15.37
CA SER A 55 -17.93 10.37 -15.78
C SER A 55 -17.02 11.57 -15.52
N SER A 56 -15.80 11.31 -15.04
CA SER A 56 -14.74 12.32 -15.03
C SER A 56 -14.28 12.65 -16.45
N PRO A 57 -13.77 13.88 -16.70
CA PRO A 57 -13.26 14.26 -18.02
C PRO A 57 -12.17 13.29 -18.51
N GLY A 58 -12.39 12.72 -19.70
CA GLY A 58 -11.44 11.82 -20.36
C GLY A 58 -11.40 10.38 -19.84
N ARG A 59 -12.39 9.95 -19.05
CA ARG A 59 -12.51 8.57 -18.53
C ARG A 59 -13.88 7.98 -18.77
N SER A 60 -13.97 6.65 -18.82
CA SER A 60 -15.26 5.96 -18.84
C SER A 60 -15.97 6.07 -17.48
N ILE A 61 -17.27 5.75 -17.45
CA ILE A 61 -18.06 5.72 -16.22
C ILE A 61 -17.50 4.65 -15.26
N GLU A 62 -17.13 3.49 -15.78
CA GLU A 62 -16.52 2.37 -15.03
C GLU A 62 -15.18 2.78 -14.43
N GLU A 63 -14.30 3.40 -15.23
CA GLU A 63 -13.00 3.88 -14.76
C GLU A 63 -13.15 4.94 -13.68
N THR A 64 -14.13 5.83 -13.84
CA THR A 64 -14.43 6.86 -12.84
C THR A 64 -14.88 6.21 -11.53
N LEU A 65 -15.79 5.24 -11.59
CA LEU A 65 -16.24 4.50 -10.41
C LEU A 65 -15.08 3.80 -9.69
N GLU A 66 -14.21 3.12 -10.44
CA GLU A 66 -13.06 2.41 -9.87
C GLU A 66 -12.09 3.37 -9.15
N ILE A 67 -11.81 4.53 -9.75
CA ILE A 67 -10.94 5.55 -9.15
C ILE A 67 -11.55 6.11 -7.88
N GLU A 68 -12.84 6.45 -7.88
CA GLU A 68 -13.52 6.95 -6.68
C GLU A 68 -13.50 5.91 -5.56
N ILE A 69 -13.76 4.63 -5.87
CA ILE A 69 -13.70 3.57 -4.87
C ILE A 69 -12.27 3.38 -4.32
N MET A 70 -11.25 3.41 -5.19
CA MET A 70 -9.85 3.35 -4.75
C MET A 70 -9.47 4.54 -3.88
N SER A 71 -10.00 5.73 -4.17
CA SER A 71 -9.79 6.93 -3.35
C SER A 71 -10.40 6.78 -1.95
N ILE A 72 -11.65 6.32 -1.86
CA ILE A 72 -12.35 6.10 -0.58
C ILE A 72 -11.65 5.06 0.27
N THR A 73 -11.30 3.92 -0.33
CA THR A 73 -10.63 2.81 0.38
C THR A 73 -9.19 3.17 0.76
N GLY A 74 -8.49 3.96 -0.06
CA GLY A 74 -7.19 4.53 0.27
C GLY A 74 -7.28 5.48 1.47
N HIS A 75 -8.26 6.39 1.46
CA HIS A 75 -8.47 7.32 2.57
C HIS A 75 -8.82 6.59 3.88
N ALA A 76 -9.66 5.56 3.82
CA ALA A 76 -10.00 4.74 5.00
C ALA A 76 -8.76 4.08 5.63
N ARG A 77 -7.84 3.58 4.81
CA ARG A 77 -6.57 3.02 5.26
C ARG A 77 -5.69 4.08 5.91
N ASP A 78 -5.57 5.26 5.30
CA ASP A 78 -4.75 6.35 5.83
C ASP A 78 -5.29 6.86 7.17
N GLU A 79 -6.61 7.02 7.32
CA GLU A 79 -7.25 7.42 8.57
C GLU A 79 -7.06 6.36 9.66
N SER A 80 -7.26 5.07 9.34
CA SER A 80 -6.94 3.97 10.28
C SER A 80 -5.48 4.02 10.75
N GLY A 81 -4.55 4.32 9.84
CA GLY A 81 -3.15 4.49 10.16
C GLY A 81 -2.86 5.68 11.09
N LYS A 82 -3.54 6.81 10.89
CA LYS A 82 -3.43 7.98 11.76
C LYS A 82 -3.97 7.69 13.16
N ILE A 83 -5.12 7.03 13.25
CA ILE A 83 -5.72 6.61 14.52
C ILE A 83 -4.73 5.71 15.27
N ALA A 84 -4.27 4.63 14.63
CA ALA A 84 -3.30 3.71 15.23
C ALA A 84 -2.02 4.44 15.66
N SER A 85 -1.44 5.28 14.80
CA SER A 85 -0.22 6.03 15.16
C SER A 85 -0.41 7.00 16.32
N THR A 86 -1.59 7.58 16.49
CA THR A 86 -1.87 8.51 17.58
C THR A 86 -1.91 7.78 18.92
N TYR A 87 -2.56 6.61 18.96
CA TYR A 87 -2.67 5.80 20.17
C TYR A 87 -1.37 5.07 20.55
N LEU A 88 -0.58 4.60 19.57
CA LEU A 88 0.71 3.96 19.84
C LEU A 88 1.74 4.91 20.45
N GLY A 89 1.61 6.22 20.21
CA GLY A 89 2.47 7.25 20.78
C GLY A 89 3.87 7.32 20.15
N LEU A 90 4.57 8.44 20.41
CA LEU A 90 5.89 8.71 19.83
C LEU A 90 7.05 8.03 20.58
N THR A 91 6.80 7.52 21.78
CA THR A 91 7.79 6.84 22.61
C THR A 91 7.90 5.35 22.31
N ASN A 92 6.98 4.81 21.52
CA ASN A 92 6.95 3.41 21.12
C ASN A 92 8.15 3.06 20.20
N PRO A 93 8.91 1.98 20.49
CA PRO A 93 10.08 1.59 19.71
C PRO A 93 9.80 1.41 18.21
N SER A 94 8.66 0.81 17.84
CA SER A 94 8.25 0.60 16.46
C SER A 94 7.99 1.92 15.74
N VAL A 95 7.31 2.86 16.42
CA VAL A 95 7.05 4.19 15.88
C VAL A 95 8.35 5.00 15.74
N ILE A 96 9.26 4.89 16.72
CA ILE A 96 10.59 5.52 16.65
C ILE A 96 11.38 4.99 15.45
N MET A 97 11.39 3.67 15.20
CA MET A 97 12.07 3.08 14.04
C MET A 97 11.51 3.61 12.71
N ALA A 98 10.18 3.68 12.60
CA ALA A 98 9.53 4.15 11.38
C ALA A 98 9.76 5.65 11.13
N ARG A 99 9.64 6.48 12.18
CA ARG A 99 9.84 7.94 12.05
C ARG A 99 11.29 8.35 11.87
N SER A 100 12.22 7.63 12.49
CA SER A 100 13.66 7.87 12.29
C SER A 100 14.15 7.43 10.90
N GLY A 101 13.33 6.70 10.14
CA GLY A 101 13.71 6.14 8.85
C GLY A 101 14.68 4.97 8.94
N ALA A 102 14.92 4.45 10.16
CA ALA A 102 15.85 3.34 10.37
C ALA A 102 15.30 2.03 9.78
N ARG A 103 14.01 1.74 10.00
CA ARG A 103 13.34 0.55 9.46
C ARG A 103 11.82 0.71 9.53
N ALA A 104 11.14 0.09 8.57
CA ALA A 104 9.69 0.16 8.36
C ALA A 104 9.20 1.59 8.02
N LYS A 105 8.02 1.67 7.41
CA LYS A 105 7.30 2.93 7.22
C LYS A 105 6.10 2.96 8.17
N MET A 106 5.56 4.16 8.43
CA MET A 106 4.29 4.30 9.16
C MET A 106 3.18 3.44 8.56
N LEU A 107 3.18 3.31 7.23
CA LEU A 107 2.27 2.43 6.49
C LEU A 107 2.30 0.97 6.98
N ASN A 108 3.47 0.43 7.31
CA ASN A 108 3.58 -0.94 7.80
C ASN A 108 3.05 -1.09 9.22
N ILE A 109 3.17 -0.06 10.06
CA ILE A 109 2.57 -0.04 11.39
C ILE A 109 1.04 -0.03 11.25
N SER A 110 0.50 0.76 10.31
CA SER A 110 -0.93 0.80 10.01
C SER A 110 -1.47 -0.56 9.54
N GLU A 111 -0.71 -1.32 8.76
CA GLU A 111 -1.13 -2.67 8.33
C GLU A 111 -1.15 -3.67 9.49
N VAL A 112 -0.23 -3.52 10.45
CA VAL A 112 -0.15 -4.41 11.62
C VAL A 112 -1.24 -4.11 12.64
N ALA A 113 -1.45 -2.84 12.98
CA ALA A 113 -2.34 -2.44 14.07
C ALA A 113 -3.70 -1.87 13.60
N GLY A 114 -3.81 -1.39 12.36
CA GLY A 114 -4.99 -0.72 11.82
C GLY A 114 -5.78 -1.58 10.86
N MET A 115 -5.49 -1.46 9.56
CA MET A 115 -6.06 -2.31 8.52
C MET A 115 -5.06 -2.48 7.37
N VAL A 116 -5.11 -3.61 6.68
CA VAL A 116 -4.28 -3.85 5.49
C VAL A 116 -4.74 -2.96 4.31
N GLY A 117 -6.04 -2.82 4.12
CA GLY A 117 -6.65 -1.96 3.10
C GLY A 117 -6.81 -2.61 1.73
N GLN A 118 -7.02 -1.79 0.70
CA GLN A 118 -7.33 -2.24 -0.66
C GLN A 118 -6.14 -2.95 -1.32
N GLN A 119 -6.35 -4.18 -1.76
CA GLN A 119 -5.42 -4.93 -2.59
C GLN A 119 -5.69 -4.62 -4.07
N SER A 120 -4.62 -4.32 -4.81
CA SER A 120 -4.68 -4.08 -6.25
C SER A 120 -3.75 -5.01 -7.00
N VAL A 121 -4.03 -5.19 -8.29
CA VAL A 121 -3.14 -5.84 -9.24
C VAL A 121 -3.04 -4.94 -10.46
N ARG A 122 -1.83 -4.47 -10.78
CA ARG A 122 -1.52 -3.57 -11.90
C ARG A 122 -2.30 -2.26 -11.85
N GLY A 123 -2.50 -1.74 -10.64
CA GLY A 123 -3.22 -0.48 -10.42
C GLY A 123 -4.74 -0.59 -10.41
N GLU A 124 -5.31 -1.78 -10.66
CA GLU A 124 -6.76 -2.02 -10.60
C GLU A 124 -7.14 -2.83 -9.36
N ARG A 125 -8.38 -2.69 -8.88
CA ARG A 125 -8.93 -3.61 -7.87
C ARG A 125 -9.02 -5.04 -8.41
N LEU A 126 -9.12 -6.02 -7.52
CA LEU A 126 -9.19 -7.43 -7.92
C LEU A 126 -10.42 -7.68 -8.80
N ASN A 127 -10.21 -7.92 -10.09
CA ASN A 127 -11.28 -8.14 -11.07
C ASN A 127 -11.20 -9.48 -11.82
N ARG A 128 -10.05 -10.16 -11.74
CA ARG A 128 -9.82 -11.46 -12.36
C ARG A 128 -10.28 -12.58 -11.43
N GLY A 129 -10.88 -13.62 -12.00
CA GLY A 129 -11.36 -14.76 -11.24
C GLY A 129 -12.36 -15.59 -12.06
N TYR A 130 -13.45 -15.97 -11.40
CA TYR A 130 -14.56 -16.69 -12.00
C TYR A 130 -15.41 -15.79 -12.92
N THR A 131 -16.35 -16.39 -13.65
CA THR A 131 -17.29 -15.66 -14.50
C THR A 131 -18.07 -14.61 -13.70
N GLN A 132 -17.80 -13.33 -13.99
CA GLN A 132 -18.40 -12.14 -13.36
C GLN A 132 -18.22 -12.05 -11.83
N ARG A 133 -17.21 -12.69 -11.23
CA ARG A 133 -16.91 -12.56 -9.79
C ARG A 133 -15.49 -12.97 -9.46
N THR A 134 -14.93 -12.41 -8.40
CA THR A 134 -13.54 -12.70 -7.99
C THR A 134 -13.41 -14.11 -7.38
N LEU A 135 -14.29 -14.46 -6.44
CA LEU A 135 -14.29 -15.74 -5.71
C LEU A 135 -15.68 -16.39 -5.74
N PRO A 136 -15.79 -17.72 -5.55
CA PRO A 136 -17.07 -18.41 -5.61
C PRO A 136 -17.99 -18.09 -4.43
N HIS A 137 -17.43 -17.52 -3.36
CA HIS A 137 -18.13 -17.05 -2.16
C HIS A 137 -18.96 -15.77 -2.40
N PHE A 138 -18.68 -15.03 -3.48
CA PHE A 138 -19.45 -13.82 -3.83
C PHE A 138 -20.50 -14.09 -4.89
N GLN A 139 -21.52 -13.24 -4.91
CA GLN A 139 -22.54 -13.25 -5.96
C GLN A 139 -21.94 -12.81 -7.30
N LYS A 140 -22.54 -13.29 -8.40
CA LYS A 140 -22.15 -12.85 -9.74
C LYS A 140 -22.49 -11.36 -9.91
N GLY A 141 -21.57 -10.59 -10.47
CA GLY A 141 -21.69 -9.15 -10.66
C GLY A 141 -21.38 -8.32 -9.41
N ASP A 142 -20.88 -8.93 -8.33
CA ASP A 142 -20.51 -8.18 -7.14
C ASP A 142 -19.24 -7.33 -7.37
N ILE A 143 -19.41 -6.01 -7.24
CA ILE A 143 -18.35 -4.99 -7.37
C ILE A 143 -18.10 -4.24 -6.06
N GLY A 144 -18.67 -4.74 -4.94
CA GLY A 144 -18.49 -4.21 -3.60
C GLY A 144 -17.03 -4.25 -3.13
N ALA A 145 -16.73 -3.46 -2.09
CA ALA A 145 -15.38 -3.36 -1.53
C ALA A 145 -14.80 -4.74 -1.16
N ASN A 146 -15.54 -5.54 -0.38
CA ASN A 146 -15.10 -6.85 0.08
C ASN A 146 -14.89 -7.85 -1.08
N ALA A 147 -15.74 -7.81 -2.11
CA ALA A 147 -15.65 -8.71 -3.26
C ALA A 147 -14.44 -8.40 -4.16
N ARG A 148 -13.92 -7.17 -4.07
CA ARG A 148 -12.88 -6.63 -4.95
C ARG A 148 -11.57 -6.33 -4.24
N GLY A 149 -11.30 -6.98 -3.10
CA GLY A 149 -9.97 -6.95 -2.48
C GLY A 149 -9.78 -5.96 -1.34
N PHE A 150 -10.84 -5.38 -0.77
CA PHE A 150 -10.70 -4.56 0.43
C PHE A 150 -10.54 -5.44 1.67
N VAL A 151 -9.38 -5.39 2.31
CA VAL A 151 -9.07 -6.14 3.54
C VAL A 151 -9.18 -5.20 4.74
N LYS A 152 -10.19 -5.42 5.57
CA LYS A 152 -10.45 -4.57 6.75
C LYS A 152 -9.69 -5.01 7.98
N SER A 153 -9.34 -6.29 8.06
CA SER A 153 -8.58 -6.83 9.18
C SER A 153 -7.12 -6.34 9.17
N SER A 154 -6.52 -6.29 10.35
CA SER A 154 -5.09 -6.04 10.55
C SER A 154 -4.31 -7.36 10.62
N TYR A 155 -2.98 -7.32 10.50
CA TYR A 155 -2.17 -8.52 10.74
C TYR A 155 -2.24 -9.00 12.19
N LYS A 156 -2.50 -8.09 13.14
CA LYS A 156 -2.60 -8.42 14.55
C LYS A 156 -3.90 -9.15 14.88
N ASP A 157 -5.01 -8.68 14.33
CA ASP A 157 -6.33 -9.32 14.54
C ASP A 157 -6.43 -10.63 13.74
N GLY A 158 -5.69 -10.72 12.64
CA GLY A 158 -5.67 -11.87 11.74
C GLY A 158 -6.65 -11.72 10.58
N LEU A 159 -6.27 -12.28 9.43
CA LEU A 159 -7.05 -12.20 8.21
C LEU A 159 -7.99 -13.40 8.13
N ASN A 160 -9.25 -13.15 7.75
CA ASN A 160 -10.15 -14.25 7.44
C ASN A 160 -9.71 -14.96 6.13
N PRO A 161 -10.20 -16.18 5.83
CA PRO A 161 -9.72 -16.95 4.66
C PRO A 161 -9.88 -16.23 3.31
N ILE A 162 -10.94 -15.44 3.15
CA ILE A 162 -11.19 -14.66 1.93
C ILE A 162 -10.18 -13.52 1.81
N GLU A 163 -9.98 -12.76 2.89
CA GLU A 163 -9.00 -11.68 2.98
C GLU A 163 -7.58 -12.19 2.76
N TYR A 164 -7.22 -13.32 3.38
CA TYR A 164 -5.91 -13.94 3.23
C TYR A 164 -5.63 -14.32 1.77
N PHE A 165 -6.61 -14.92 1.09
CA PHE A 165 -6.47 -15.27 -0.32
C PHE A 165 -6.32 -14.02 -1.20
N MET A 166 -7.15 -13.00 -0.98
CA MET A 166 -7.07 -11.73 -1.72
C MET A 166 -5.76 -10.99 -1.47
N HIS A 167 -5.28 -10.98 -0.23
CA HIS A 167 -3.99 -10.41 0.14
C HIS A 167 -2.83 -11.13 -0.54
N SER A 168 -2.90 -12.46 -0.64
CA SER A 168 -1.90 -13.26 -1.35
C SER A 168 -1.83 -12.93 -2.85
N ILE A 169 -2.94 -12.57 -3.48
CA ILE A 169 -2.97 -12.11 -4.88
C ILE A 169 -2.19 -10.80 -5.02
N GLY A 170 -2.46 -9.81 -4.16
CA GLY A 170 -1.73 -8.53 -4.16
C GLY A 170 -0.23 -8.71 -3.85
N GLY A 171 0.10 -9.55 -2.86
CA GLY A 171 1.49 -9.85 -2.51
C GLY A 171 2.28 -10.49 -3.65
N ARG A 172 1.62 -11.30 -4.51
CA ARG A 172 2.27 -11.91 -5.67
C ARG A 172 2.70 -10.89 -6.72
N GLU A 173 1.95 -9.79 -6.90
CA GLU A 173 2.36 -8.71 -7.81
C GLU A 173 3.71 -8.14 -7.40
N GLY A 174 3.88 -7.78 -6.12
CA GLY A 174 5.14 -7.21 -5.62
C GLY A 174 6.34 -8.12 -5.86
N LEU A 175 6.19 -9.44 -5.67
CA LEU A 175 7.26 -10.42 -5.93
C LEU A 175 7.63 -10.48 -7.42
N VAL A 176 6.63 -10.48 -8.31
CA VAL A 176 6.86 -10.51 -9.75
C VAL A 176 7.50 -9.22 -10.23
N ASP A 177 7.03 -8.08 -9.75
CA ASP A 177 7.54 -6.76 -10.13
C ASP A 177 9.01 -6.57 -9.77
N ILE A 178 9.43 -7.04 -8.58
CA ILE A 178 10.84 -7.00 -8.18
C ILE A 178 11.68 -7.85 -9.15
N ALA A 179 11.23 -9.06 -9.47
CA ALA A 179 11.95 -9.96 -10.36
C ALA A 179 12.09 -9.39 -11.79
N VAL A 180 11.03 -8.76 -12.31
CA VAL A 180 11.02 -8.22 -13.68
C VAL A 180 11.79 -6.90 -13.80
N ARG A 181 11.76 -6.05 -12.77
CA ARG A 181 12.37 -4.71 -12.82
C ARG A 181 13.90 -4.75 -12.89
N THR A 182 14.54 -5.71 -12.23
CA THR A 182 16.00 -5.84 -12.17
C THR A 182 16.64 -6.06 -13.54
N SER A 183 16.02 -6.87 -14.42
CA SER A 183 16.57 -7.14 -15.75
C SER A 183 16.54 -5.89 -16.64
N ARG A 184 15.44 -5.13 -16.58
CA ARG A 184 15.26 -3.88 -17.34
C ARG A 184 16.21 -2.79 -16.87
N SER A 185 16.35 -2.58 -15.56
CA SER A 185 17.25 -1.54 -15.03
C SER A 185 18.70 -1.84 -15.36
N GLY A 186 19.14 -3.10 -15.22
CA GLY A 186 20.51 -3.51 -15.57
C GLY A 186 20.81 -3.31 -17.06
N TYR A 187 19.89 -3.69 -17.94
CA TYR A 187 20.07 -3.48 -19.39
C TYR A 187 20.11 -1.99 -19.76
N MET A 188 19.21 -1.17 -19.19
CA MET A 188 19.23 0.28 -19.39
C MET A 188 20.54 0.90 -18.90
N GLN A 189 20.99 0.52 -17.70
CA GLN A 189 22.26 0.98 -17.15
C GLN A 189 23.43 0.64 -18.07
N ARG A 190 23.52 -0.61 -18.56
CA ARG A 190 24.58 -1.02 -19.50
C ARG A 190 24.58 -0.17 -20.78
N ARG A 191 23.41 0.09 -21.36
CA ARG A 191 23.31 0.93 -22.56
C ARG A 191 23.78 2.36 -22.31
N LEU A 192 23.40 2.94 -21.16
CA LEU A 192 23.80 4.29 -20.79
C LEU A 192 25.30 4.38 -20.48
N ILE A 193 25.86 3.39 -19.78
CA ILE A 193 27.31 3.32 -19.52
C ILE A 193 28.07 3.30 -20.84
N ASN A 194 27.74 2.38 -21.75
CA ASN A 194 28.43 2.27 -23.04
C ASN A 194 28.26 3.50 -23.94
N ALA A 195 27.21 4.31 -23.74
CA ALA A 195 27.01 5.53 -24.51
C ALA A 195 27.76 6.74 -23.93
N PHE A 196 28.08 6.72 -22.63
CA PHE A 196 28.65 7.86 -21.91
C PHE A 196 30.05 7.59 -21.34
N GLU A 197 30.60 6.39 -21.49
CA GLU A 197 31.92 6.03 -20.96
C GLU A 197 33.06 6.88 -21.55
N ASP A 198 32.88 7.41 -22.75
CA ASP A 198 33.85 8.27 -23.44
C ASP A 198 33.85 9.73 -22.95
N LEU A 199 32.84 10.15 -22.15
CA LEU A 199 32.74 11.52 -21.68
C LEU A 199 33.72 11.81 -20.54
N LYS A 200 34.53 12.86 -20.70
CA LYS A 200 35.48 13.35 -19.68
C LYS A 200 35.43 14.86 -19.54
N VAL A 201 35.84 15.35 -18.37
CA VAL A 201 36.02 16.79 -18.13
C VAL A 201 37.45 17.19 -18.50
N ASP A 202 37.60 18.12 -19.43
CA ASP A 202 38.90 18.66 -19.84
C ASP A 202 39.45 19.69 -18.83
N GLU A 203 40.71 20.11 -19.00
CA GLU A 203 41.36 21.12 -18.13
C GLU A 203 40.63 22.48 -18.16
N LYS A 204 39.84 22.75 -19.21
CA LYS A 204 39.01 23.96 -19.36
C LYS A 204 37.61 23.78 -18.76
N ARG A 205 37.37 22.70 -18.02
CA ARG A 205 36.08 22.34 -17.40
C ARG A 205 34.93 22.12 -18.41
N ARG A 206 35.26 21.68 -19.62
CA ARG A 206 34.28 21.28 -20.65
C ARG A 206 34.12 19.77 -20.64
N VAL A 207 32.91 19.29 -20.90
CA VAL A 207 32.66 17.86 -21.14
C VAL A 207 32.94 17.57 -22.61
N THR A 208 33.86 16.66 -22.88
CA THR A 208 34.31 16.28 -24.23
C THR A 208 34.24 14.76 -24.37
N ASP A 209 34.03 14.27 -25.59
CA ASP A 209 34.12 12.84 -25.90
C ASP A 209 35.58 12.45 -26.23
N THR A 210 35.79 11.22 -26.72
CA THR A 210 37.10 10.72 -27.12
C THR A 210 37.64 11.34 -28.42
N VAL A 211 36.78 11.93 -29.25
CA VAL A 211 37.14 12.53 -30.54
C VAL A 211 37.46 14.03 -30.41
N GLY A 212 36.95 14.70 -29.37
CA GLY A 212 37.35 16.05 -28.96
C GLY A 212 36.26 17.10 -29.12
#